data_AF-D0GKE5-F1
#
_entry.id   AF-D0GKE5-F1
#
_cell.length_a   1.000
_cell.length_b   1.000
_cell.length_c   1.000
_cell.angle_alpha   90.00
_cell.angle_beta   90.00
_cell.angle_gamma   90.00
#
_symmetry.space_group_name_H-M   'P 1'
#
loop_
_entity.id
_entity.type
_entity.pdbx_description
1 polymer ?
#
loop_
_entity_poly.entity_id
_entity_poly.type
_entity_poly.pdbx_seq_one_letter_code
_entity_poly.pdbx_strand_id
1 'polypeptide(L)'
;MKGDKVKVTGGHSTQNGIVVEEKLQEFPGGSYEAKIKIPNPNNPNEYLSKSNNGGKSTMFPDHWTENRIKVEIDSILKNPNNKVGDNVWVGRSSTGVVIRVIYREGKVITAYPIDPKQIVK
;
A
#
# COMPACT_ATOMS: atom_id res chain seq x y z
N MET A 1 -15.95 16.45 -24.80
CA MET A 1 -15.76 16.08 -23.39
C MET A 1 -15.07 14.72 -23.33
N LYS A 2 -13.76 14.68 -23.02
CA LYS A 2 -13.03 13.43 -22.76
C LYS A 2 -12.94 13.32 -21.24
N GLY A 3 -13.63 12.33 -20.67
CA GLY A 3 -13.52 12.02 -19.25
C GLY A 3 -12.11 11.51 -18.97
N ASP A 4 -11.28 12.37 -18.40
CA ASP A 4 -9.98 11.98 -17.88
C ASP A 4 -10.23 10.91 -16.82
N LYS A 5 -9.89 9.66 -17.15
CA LYS A 5 -9.90 8.56 -16.18
C LYS A 5 -8.98 8.97 -15.04
N VAL A 6 -9.57 9.36 -13.90
CA VAL A 6 -8.83 9.68 -12.69
C VAL A 6 -7.93 8.49 -12.37
N LYS A 7 -6.62 8.67 -12.54
CA LYS A 7 -5.63 7.64 -12.22
C LYS A 7 -5.50 7.61 -10.70
N VAL A 8 -6.24 6.72 -10.06
CA VAL A 8 -6.17 6.56 -8.60
C VAL A 8 -4.87 5.85 -8.23
N THR A 9 -3.88 6.60 -7.77
CA THR A 9 -2.62 6.08 -7.20
C THR A 9 -2.72 6.05 -5.68
N GLY A 10 -2.76 4.85 -5.09
CA GLY A 10 -2.88 4.66 -3.65
C GLY A 10 -3.80 3.49 -3.28
N GLY A 11 -4.19 3.44 -2.01
CA GLY A 11 -5.13 2.46 -1.48
C GLY A 11 -4.48 1.17 -1.01
N HIS A 12 -3.68 1.28 0.03
CA HIS A 12 -3.01 0.16 0.70
C HIS A 12 -3.53 -0.05 2.12
N SER A 13 -4.61 0.61 2.52
CA SER A 13 -5.27 0.44 3.81
C SER A 13 -6.76 0.67 3.64
N THR A 14 -7.59 0.09 4.49
CA THR A 14 -9.06 0.33 4.52
C THR A 14 -9.43 1.70 5.09
N GLN A 15 -8.45 2.45 5.60
CA GLN A 15 -8.61 3.85 5.99
C GLN A 15 -9.14 4.71 4.83
N ASN A 16 -9.81 5.82 5.13
CA ASN A 16 -10.39 6.76 4.17
C ASN A 16 -11.47 6.15 3.26
N GLY A 17 -12.23 5.17 3.78
CA GLY A 17 -13.39 4.62 3.09
C GLY A 17 -13.04 3.68 1.94
N ILE A 18 -11.82 3.16 1.85
CA ILE A 18 -11.48 2.15 0.86
C ILE A 18 -12.21 0.84 1.17
N VAL A 19 -12.88 0.30 0.18
CA VAL A 19 -13.66 -0.93 0.30
C VAL A 19 -12.90 -2.09 -0.34
N VAL A 20 -12.73 -3.17 0.42
CA VAL A 20 -12.20 -4.44 -0.09
C VAL A 20 -13.35 -5.22 -0.71
N GLU A 21 -13.28 -5.48 -2.01
CA GLU A 21 -14.30 -6.28 -2.71
C GLU A 21 -14.04 -7.77 -2.58
N GLU A 22 -12.77 -8.17 -2.70
CA GLU A 22 -12.36 -9.56 -2.71
C GLU A 22 -10.93 -9.67 -2.18
N LYS A 23 -10.74 -10.45 -1.11
CA LYS A 23 -9.41 -10.81 -0.60
C LYS A 23 -8.89 -12.00 -1.40
N LEU A 24 -7.73 -11.83 -2.04
CA LEU A 24 -7.18 -12.81 -2.97
C LEU A 24 -6.12 -13.70 -2.32
N GLN A 25 -5.25 -13.12 -1.49
CA GLN A 25 -4.16 -13.84 -0.86
C GLN A 25 -3.70 -13.13 0.41
N GLU A 26 -3.46 -13.87 1.49
CA GLU A 26 -2.84 -13.33 2.71
C GLU A 26 -1.33 -13.51 2.73
N PHE A 27 -0.65 -12.54 3.37
CA PHE A 27 0.79 -12.50 3.59
C PHE A 27 1.07 -12.45 5.11
N PRO A 28 2.32 -12.73 5.54
CA PRO A 28 2.70 -12.66 6.94
C PRO A 28 2.40 -11.30 7.59
N GLY A 29 2.04 -11.35 8.87
CA GLY A 29 1.68 -10.16 9.64
C GLY A 29 0.29 -9.58 9.32
N GLY A 30 -0.50 -10.27 8.49
CA GLY A 30 -1.89 -9.93 8.20
C GLY A 30 -2.08 -8.96 7.02
N SER A 31 -1.02 -8.63 6.28
CA SER A 31 -1.16 -7.94 4.99
C SER A 31 -1.69 -8.90 3.93
N TYR A 32 -2.19 -8.39 2.81
CA TYR A 32 -2.84 -9.23 1.82
C TYR A 32 -2.93 -8.57 0.44
N GLU A 33 -3.18 -9.35 -0.61
CA GLU A 33 -3.61 -8.88 -1.92
C GLU A 33 -5.15 -8.90 -1.99
N ALA A 34 -5.75 -7.86 -2.57
CA ALA A 34 -7.20 -7.76 -2.75
C ALA A 34 -7.59 -6.93 -3.98
N LYS A 35 -8.81 -7.14 -4.47
CA LYS A 35 -9.50 -6.16 -5.32
C LYS A 35 -10.16 -5.10 -4.45
N ILE A 36 -10.01 -3.84 -4.83
CA ILE A 36 -10.51 -2.71 -4.04
C ILE A 36 -11.31 -1.71 -4.86
N LYS A 37 -12.20 -1.03 -4.14
CA LYS A 37 -12.95 0.15 -4.56
C LYS A 37 -12.49 1.35 -3.74
N ILE A 38 -12.27 2.46 -4.42
CA ILE A 38 -11.81 3.70 -3.80
C ILE A 38 -12.92 4.75 -3.96
N PRO A 39 -13.26 5.52 -2.92
CA PRO A 39 -14.27 6.58 -3.04
C PRO A 39 -13.94 7.51 -4.22
N ASN A 40 -14.95 7.83 -5.02
CA ASN A 40 -14.79 8.77 -6.13
C ASN A 40 -14.62 10.18 -5.54
N PRO A 41 -13.45 10.84 -5.71
CA PRO A 41 -13.21 12.16 -5.14
C PRO A 41 -14.15 13.24 -5.71
N ASN A 42 -14.71 12.99 -6.91
CA ASN A 42 -15.62 13.92 -7.58
C ASN A 42 -17.10 13.60 -7.30
N ASN A 43 -17.40 12.43 -6.73
CA ASN A 43 -18.76 11.99 -6.44
C ASN A 43 -18.79 11.11 -5.17
N PRO A 44 -19.07 11.67 -3.99
CA PRO A 44 -18.97 10.96 -2.71
C PRO A 44 -19.86 9.71 -2.59
N ASN A 45 -20.89 9.58 -3.44
CA ASN A 45 -21.81 8.43 -3.45
C ASN A 45 -21.35 7.30 -4.38
N GLU A 46 -20.20 7.45 -5.04
CA GLU A 46 -19.69 6.53 -6.03
C GLU A 46 -18.33 5.98 -5.63
N TYR A 47 -18.06 4.74 -6.04
CA TYR A 47 -16.78 4.08 -5.85
C TYR A 47 -16.17 3.73 -7.20
N LEU A 48 -14.87 3.99 -7.34
CA LEU A 48 -14.10 3.64 -8.52
C LEU A 48 -13.33 2.35 -8.25
N SER A 49 -13.51 1.36 -9.12
CA SER A 49 -12.61 0.20 -9.14
C SER A 49 -11.24 0.63 -9.62
N LYS A 50 -10.20 0.03 -9.04
CA LYS A 50 -8.82 0.31 -9.45
C LYS A 50 -8.63 -0.15 -10.91
N SER A 51 -8.12 0.73 -11.77
CA SER A 51 -7.98 0.43 -13.21
C SER A 51 -6.61 -0.16 -13.58
N ASN A 52 -5.65 -0.14 -12.66
CA ASN A 52 -4.33 -0.73 -12.84
C ASN A 52 -4.24 -2.11 -12.16
N ASN A 53 -3.23 -2.91 -12.55
CA ASN A 53 -2.94 -4.23 -11.99
C ASN A 53 -4.16 -5.17 -11.92
N GLY A 54 -5.08 -5.09 -12.90
CA GLY A 54 -6.31 -5.89 -12.92
C GLY A 54 -7.27 -5.62 -11.74
N GLY A 55 -7.22 -4.43 -11.14
CA GLY A 55 -8.03 -4.08 -9.98
C GLY A 55 -7.38 -4.37 -8.63
N LYS A 56 -6.18 -4.95 -8.64
CA LYS A 56 -5.54 -5.48 -7.43
C LYS A 56 -4.70 -4.45 -6.70
N SER A 57 -4.71 -4.53 -5.38
CA SER A 57 -3.84 -3.78 -4.46
C SER A 57 -3.30 -4.72 -3.39
N THR A 58 -2.11 -4.41 -2.87
CA THR A 58 -1.65 -4.98 -1.61
C THR A 58 -2.09 -4.09 -0.46
N MET A 59 -2.55 -4.68 0.64
CA MET A 59 -3.22 -4.01 1.74
C MET A 59 -2.49 -4.30 3.04
N PHE A 60 -2.28 -3.27 3.84
CA PHE A 60 -1.89 -3.37 5.24
C PHE A 60 -3.01 -4.09 6.02
N PRO A 61 -2.69 -4.68 7.18
CA PRO A 61 -3.71 -5.28 8.04
C PRO A 61 -4.83 -4.28 8.35
N ASP A 62 -6.08 -4.73 8.33
CA ASP A 62 -7.24 -3.83 8.49
C ASP A 62 -7.27 -3.11 9.83
N HIS A 63 -6.70 -3.73 10.86
CA HIS A 63 -6.59 -3.16 12.21
C HIS A 63 -5.45 -2.13 12.35
N TRP A 64 -4.61 -1.94 11.32
CA TRP A 64 -3.56 -0.91 11.37
C TRP A 64 -4.15 0.48 11.14
N THR A 65 -3.87 1.37 12.09
CA THR A 65 -4.16 2.80 11.97
C THR A 65 -3.13 3.49 11.08
N GLU A 66 -3.47 4.68 10.60
CA GLU A 66 -2.53 5.51 9.82
C GLU A 66 -1.24 5.80 10.62
N ASN A 67 -1.38 6.11 11.92
CA ASN A 67 -0.23 6.33 12.80
C ASN A 67 0.64 5.08 12.94
N ARG A 68 0.02 3.89 13.04
CA ARG A 68 0.78 2.64 13.09
C ARG A 68 1.59 2.43 11.80
N ILE A 69 0.99 2.69 10.63
CA ILE A 69 1.68 2.60 9.33
C ILE A 69 2.86 3.56 9.27
N LYS A 70 2.68 4.83 9.70
CA LYS A 70 3.77 5.84 9.73
C LYS A 70 4.95 5.40 10.62
N VAL A 71 4.67 4.90 11.82
CA VAL A 71 5.71 4.41 12.75
C VAL A 71 6.52 3.26 12.14
N GLU A 72 5.88 2.32 11.46
CA GLU A 72 6.58 1.20 10.81
C GLU A 72 7.43 1.69 9.62
N ILE A 73 6.94 2.64 8.83
CA ILE A 73 7.71 3.27 7.75
C ILE A 73 8.94 4.00 8.29
N ASP A 74 8.78 4.78 9.37
CA ASP A 74 9.89 5.49 10.01
C ASP A 74 10.96 4.54 10.53
N SER A 75 10.56 3.42 11.14
CA SER A 75 11.46 2.35 11.58
C SER A 75 12.25 1.78 10.39
N ILE A 76 11.57 1.54 9.26
CA ILE A 76 12.20 1.00 8.06
C ILE A 76 13.23 1.98 7.46
N LEU A 77 12.90 3.27 7.39
CA LEU A 77 13.78 4.30 6.84
C LEU A 77 15.00 4.58 7.74
N LYS A 78 14.86 4.41 9.06
CA LYS A 78 15.97 4.59 10.02
C LYS A 78 17.03 3.49 9.94
N ASN A 79 16.68 2.30 9.45
CA ASN A 79 17.63 1.20 9.32
C ASN A 79 18.28 1.21 7.90
N PRO A 80 19.59 1.52 7.77
CA PRO A 80 20.25 1.60 6.47
C PRO A 80 20.29 0.26 5.74
N ASN A 81 20.24 -0.87 6.44
CA ASN A 81 20.25 -2.21 5.82
C ASN A 81 18.97 -2.50 5.03
N ASN A 82 17.90 -1.73 5.25
CA ASN A 82 16.67 -1.84 4.48
C ASN A 82 16.77 -1.13 3.12
N LYS A 83 17.81 -0.33 2.86
CA LYS A 83 17.95 0.36 1.57
C LYS A 83 18.41 -0.63 0.50
N VAL A 84 17.56 -0.86 -0.50
CA VAL A 84 17.79 -1.82 -1.60
C VAL A 84 18.02 -1.15 -2.96
N GLY A 85 17.99 0.18 -3.00
CA GLY A 85 18.27 1.00 -4.18
C GLY A 85 18.23 2.48 -3.83
N ASP A 86 18.49 3.36 -4.80
CA ASP A 86 18.67 4.81 -4.55
C ASP A 86 17.57 5.46 -3.74
N ASN A 87 16.32 5.10 -4.07
CA ASN A 87 15.10 5.66 -3.50
C ASN A 87 14.14 4.57 -2.97
N VAL A 88 14.65 3.36 -2.71
CA VAL A 88 13.84 2.21 -2.35
C VAL A 88 14.34 1.56 -1.06
N TRP A 89 13.44 1.43 -0.10
CA TRP A 89 13.65 0.68 1.12
C TRP A 89 12.68 -0.48 1.17
N VAL A 90 13.15 -1.62 1.66
CA VAL A 90 12.33 -2.80 1.93
C VAL A 90 12.68 -3.28 3.31
N GLY A 91 11.69 -3.35 4.19
CA GLY A 91 11.88 -3.79 5.57
C GLY A 91 10.70 -4.57 6.07
N ARG A 92 10.92 -5.29 7.17
CA ARG A 92 9.89 -6.07 7.85
C ARG A 92 9.42 -5.34 9.10
N SER A 93 8.12 -5.18 9.25
CA SER A 93 7.49 -4.62 10.45
C SER A 93 7.67 -5.54 11.65
N SER A 94 7.40 -5.00 12.83
CA SER A 94 7.41 -5.78 14.08
C SER A 94 6.40 -6.95 14.10
N THR A 95 5.34 -6.90 13.30
CA THR A 95 4.35 -8.00 13.16
C THR A 95 4.63 -8.93 11.98
N GLY A 96 5.71 -8.68 11.23
CA GLY A 96 6.12 -9.54 10.13
C GLY A 96 5.63 -9.11 8.74
N VAL A 97 4.91 -7.99 8.62
CA VAL A 97 4.51 -7.40 7.33
C VAL A 97 5.76 -6.90 6.61
N VAL A 98 5.93 -7.30 5.36
CA VAL A 98 7.03 -6.82 4.52
C VAL A 98 6.56 -5.61 3.73
N ILE A 99 7.26 -4.48 3.87
CA ILE A 99 6.84 -3.18 3.33
C ILE A 99 7.92 -2.65 2.39
N ARG A 100 7.51 -2.24 1.19
CA ARG A 100 8.34 -1.44 0.30
C ARG A 100 7.99 0.04 0.45
N VAL A 101 9.01 0.87 0.60
CA VAL A 101 8.89 2.33 0.71
C VAL A 101 9.67 2.97 -0.43
N ILE A 102 9.01 3.87 -1.15
CA ILE A 102 9.66 4.75 -2.13
C ILE A 102 9.83 6.11 -1.46
N TYR A 103 11.07 6.52 -1.25
CA TYR A 103 11.40 7.76 -0.54
C TYR A 103 12.33 8.62 -1.40
N ARG A 104 11.95 9.87 -1.64
CA ARG A 104 12.66 10.83 -2.50
C ARG A 104 12.60 12.22 -1.88
N GLU A 105 13.70 12.96 -1.95
CA GLU A 105 13.75 14.38 -1.55
C GLU A 105 13.16 14.64 -0.15
N GLY A 106 13.47 13.76 0.82
CA GLY A 106 12.98 13.92 2.19
C GLY A 106 11.53 13.46 2.43
N LYS A 107 10.87 12.85 1.44
CA LYS A 107 9.43 12.51 1.51
C LYS A 107 9.15 11.06 1.10
N VAL A 108 8.22 10.43 1.81
CA VAL A 108 7.63 9.15 1.40
C VAL A 108 6.68 9.41 0.24
N ILE A 109 6.99 8.86 -0.93
CA ILE A 109 6.16 8.97 -2.14
C ILE A 109 5.06 7.92 -2.12
N THR A 110 5.39 6.70 -1.71
CA THR A 110 4.42 5.63 -1.47
C THR A 110 5.03 4.56 -0.57
N ALA A 111 4.18 3.88 0.19
CA ALA A 111 4.54 2.71 0.97
C ALA A 111 3.42 1.67 0.86
N TYR A 112 3.79 0.43 0.63
CA TYR A 112 2.83 -0.66 0.46
C TYR A 112 3.41 -2.00 0.89
N PRO A 113 2.58 -2.93 1.39
CA PRO A 113 3.01 -4.29 1.63
C PRO A 113 3.38 -5.00 0.34
N ILE A 114 4.30 -5.93 0.40
CA ILE A 114 4.64 -6.83 -0.71
C ILE A 114 4.61 -8.27 -0.24
N ASP A 115 4.40 -9.20 -1.17
CA ASP A 115 4.60 -10.62 -0.90
C ASP A 115 6.09 -10.84 -0.55
N PRO A 116 6.42 -11.41 0.62
CA PRO A 116 7.81 -11.72 0.97
C PRO A 116 8.56 -12.53 -0.08
N LYS A 117 7.87 -13.34 -0.89
CA LYS A 117 8.46 -14.10 -2.00
C LYS A 117 9.08 -13.19 -3.07
N GLN A 118 8.67 -11.93 -3.17
CA GLN A 118 9.25 -10.97 -4.11
C GLN A 118 10.64 -10.46 -3.70
N ILE A 119 11.08 -10.74 -2.46
CA ILE A 119 12.41 -10.35 -1.97
C ILE A 119 13.46 -11.41 -2.29
N VAL A 120 13.06 -12.68 -2.36
CA VAL A 120 13.97 -13.79 -2.60
C VAL A 120 14.20 -13.90 -4.10
N LYS A 121 15.38 -13.46 -4.56
CA LYS A 121 15.93 -13.77 -5.88
C LYS A 121 17.08 -14.76 -5.72
#